data_AF-G0PIF4-F1
#
_entry.id   AF-G0PIF4-F1
#
_cell.length_a   1.000
_cell.length_b   1.000
_cell.length_c   1.000
_cell.angle_alpha   90.00
_cell.angle_beta   90.00
_cell.angle_gamma   90.00
#
_symmetry.space_group_name_H-M   'P 1'
#
loop_
_entity.id
_entity.type
_entity.pdbx_description
1 polymer ?
#
loop_
_entity_poly.entity_id
_entity_poly.type
_entity_poly.pdbx_seq_one_letter_code
_entity_poly.pdbx_strand_id
1 'polypeptide(L)'
;MENGYSWYIAVIFTFGETAGSGLVALPNAMLALGPIVGIITLVVMCLIPFYTATLLGNNWIIMKTRWSEYSEHCRNPYPAMAQKAMGDWMGHFTSFCTYLTVFGGTAVFSLLASKTISEVLNGFGIGATMCSTLIAVGVVLWPFVMLKSPMHFWQVSIVATISTVTAVALILFGYALDAGGCYEHSSYPEFTPVAASNSLATIIFAYGGHPCIPTIVHDMKTPQHYFRCFLLSYIALFLLYTPVSLLGFWIYGDSVTDSIISSIQNDTLRRGISVLIAVHVFFSVLIIANPLLQASEHVFGVKQDSLTGIITTVTLLKSANMKRIIFEN
;
A
#
# COMPACT_ATOMS: atom_id res chain seq x y z
N MET A 1 8.50 23.77 -8.11
CA MET A 1 7.40 24.07 -7.15
C MET A 1 8.02 24.50 -5.84
N GLU A 2 7.74 25.72 -5.38
CA GLU A 2 8.31 26.25 -4.12
C GLU A 2 7.81 25.48 -2.87
N ASN A 3 6.65 24.80 -2.99
CA ASN A 3 5.96 24.12 -1.89
C ASN A 3 6.11 22.57 -1.87
N GLY A 4 6.97 21.98 -2.70
CA GLY A 4 7.16 20.51 -2.70
C GLY A 4 7.85 19.99 -1.44
N TYR A 5 7.93 18.67 -1.25
CA TYR A 5 8.77 18.07 -0.20
C TYR A 5 10.15 17.66 -0.73
N SER A 6 11.12 17.47 0.17
CA SER A 6 12.49 17.08 -0.19
C SER A 6 12.56 15.64 -0.72
N TRP A 7 13.54 15.33 -1.56
CA TRP A 7 13.70 13.99 -2.15
C TRP A 7 13.88 12.86 -1.12
N TYR A 8 14.41 13.13 0.08
CA TYR A 8 14.50 12.14 1.16
C TYR A 8 13.14 11.84 1.80
N ILE A 9 12.21 12.80 1.82
CA ILE A 9 10.82 12.55 2.21
C ILE A 9 10.13 11.68 1.15
N ALA A 10 10.48 11.87 -0.13
CA ALA A 10 10.03 11.00 -1.21
C ALA A 10 10.47 9.54 -1.02
N VAL A 11 11.67 9.30 -0.46
CA VAL A 11 12.14 7.95 -0.09
C VAL A 11 11.20 7.34 0.94
N ILE A 12 10.88 8.11 1.99
CA ILE A 12 9.97 7.67 3.06
C ILE A 12 8.57 7.40 2.50
N PHE A 13 8.06 8.24 1.60
CA PHE A 13 6.79 8.00 0.91
C PHE A 13 6.78 6.74 0.07
N THR A 14 7.78 6.58 -0.78
CA THR A 14 7.87 5.42 -1.67
C THR A 14 8.01 4.14 -0.85
N PHE A 15 8.89 4.16 0.15
CA PHE A 15 9.06 3.05 1.07
C PHE A 15 7.79 2.76 1.86
N GLY A 16 7.20 3.75 2.53
CA GLY A 16 6.03 3.56 3.38
C GLY A 16 4.76 3.19 2.63
N GLU A 17 4.61 3.63 1.38
CA GLU A 17 3.48 3.21 0.54
C GLU A 17 3.61 1.75 0.10
N THR A 18 4.80 1.32 -0.30
CA THR A 18 5.04 -0.06 -0.74
C THR A 18 5.19 -1.03 0.43
N ALA A 19 5.85 -0.62 1.51
CA ALA A 19 6.07 -1.41 2.71
C ALA A 19 4.81 -1.50 3.54
N GLY A 20 4.10 -2.62 3.51
CA GLY A 20 2.86 -2.76 4.26
C GLY A 20 2.27 -4.16 4.26
N SER A 21 1.03 -4.28 3.81
CA SER A 21 0.28 -5.54 3.87
C SER A 21 0.92 -6.71 3.11
N GLY A 22 1.70 -6.44 2.06
CA GLY A 22 2.44 -7.48 1.36
C GLY A 22 3.44 -8.20 2.26
N LEU A 23 4.19 -7.44 3.08
CA LEU A 23 5.20 -7.96 4.01
C LEU A 23 4.69 -9.12 4.85
N VAL A 24 3.53 -8.93 5.48
CA VAL A 24 3.03 -9.86 6.50
C VAL A 24 2.60 -11.19 5.89
N ALA A 25 2.36 -11.23 4.57
CA ALA A 25 2.02 -12.43 3.82
C ALA A 25 3.22 -13.06 3.08
N LEU A 26 4.36 -12.36 2.98
CA LEU A 26 5.54 -12.86 2.25
C LEU A 26 6.10 -14.19 2.78
N PRO A 27 6.14 -14.48 4.10
CA PRO A 27 6.60 -15.78 4.58
C PRO A 27 5.73 -16.93 4.07
N ASN A 28 4.40 -16.73 4.03
CA ASN A 28 3.47 -17.70 3.46
C ASN A 28 3.71 -17.87 1.95
N ALA A 29 3.96 -16.76 1.24
CA ALA A 29 4.28 -16.83 -0.18
C ALA A 29 5.59 -17.60 -0.45
N MET A 30 6.60 -17.40 0.40
CA MET A 30 7.89 -18.10 0.36
C MET A 30 7.71 -19.62 0.57
N LEU A 31 6.80 -20.04 1.45
CA LEU A 31 6.55 -21.46 1.71
C LEU A 31 6.09 -22.23 0.48
N ALA A 32 5.14 -21.69 -0.28
CA ALA A 32 4.65 -22.37 -1.47
C ALA A 32 5.63 -22.37 -2.65
N LEU A 33 6.57 -21.41 -2.71
CA LEU A 33 7.62 -21.37 -3.73
C LEU A 33 8.85 -22.19 -3.33
N GLY A 34 9.05 -22.41 -2.03
CA GLY A 34 10.31 -22.90 -1.48
C GLY A 34 11.41 -21.83 -1.47
N PRO A 35 12.52 -22.09 -0.78
CA PRO A 35 13.50 -21.05 -0.45
C PRO A 35 14.27 -20.55 -1.68
N ILE A 36 14.64 -21.45 -2.60
CA ILE A 36 15.43 -21.08 -3.79
C ILE A 36 14.59 -20.23 -4.75
N VAL A 37 13.45 -20.76 -5.20
CA VAL A 37 12.57 -20.07 -6.15
C VAL A 37 12.00 -18.81 -5.53
N GLY A 38 11.65 -18.85 -4.24
CA GLY A 38 11.15 -17.69 -3.51
C GLY A 38 12.17 -16.56 -3.40
N ILE A 39 13.44 -16.83 -3.07
CA ILE A 39 14.51 -15.80 -3.07
C ILE A 39 14.70 -15.21 -4.47
N ILE A 40 14.78 -16.06 -5.51
CA ILE A 40 14.92 -15.59 -6.89
C ILE A 40 13.74 -14.68 -7.24
N THR A 41 12.52 -15.08 -6.86
CA THR A 41 11.30 -14.30 -7.10
C THR A 41 11.34 -12.96 -6.35
N LEU A 42 11.76 -12.92 -5.07
CA LEU A 42 11.92 -11.67 -4.32
C LEU A 42 12.94 -10.73 -4.97
N VAL A 43 14.09 -11.25 -5.42
CA VAL A 43 15.11 -10.44 -6.09
C VAL A 43 14.58 -9.88 -7.41
N VAL A 44 14.01 -10.73 -8.26
CA VAL A 44 13.47 -10.31 -9.57
C VAL A 44 12.32 -9.33 -9.39
N MET A 45 11.41 -9.59 -8.46
CA MET A 45 10.27 -8.72 -8.15
C MET A 45 10.65 -7.48 -7.35
N CYS A 46 11.89 -7.35 -6.87
CA CYS A 46 12.42 -6.07 -6.41
C CYS A 46 13.01 -5.28 -7.60
N LEU A 47 13.79 -5.94 -8.46
CA LEU A 47 14.50 -5.30 -9.57
C LEU A 47 13.57 -4.77 -10.67
N ILE A 48 12.52 -5.52 -11.03
CA ILE A 48 11.57 -5.12 -12.08
C ILE A 48 10.78 -3.85 -11.66
N PRO A 49 10.10 -3.81 -10.50
CA PRO A 49 9.50 -2.59 -9.94
C PRO A 49 10.47 -1.43 -9.80
N PHE A 50 11.69 -1.65 -9.31
CA PHE A 50 12.71 -0.60 -9.26
C PHE A 50 12.99 -0.01 -10.65
N TYR A 51 13.26 -0.85 -11.64
CA TYR A 51 13.53 -0.40 -13.01
C TYR A 51 12.34 0.37 -13.60
N THR A 52 11.14 -0.20 -13.52
CA THR A 52 9.91 0.42 -14.04
C THR A 52 9.54 1.72 -13.30
N ALA A 53 9.80 1.80 -11.99
CA ALA A 53 9.69 3.04 -11.22
C ALA A 53 10.62 4.14 -11.75
N THR A 54 11.87 3.80 -12.07
CA THR A 54 12.81 4.77 -12.66
C THR A 54 12.38 5.24 -14.05
N LEU A 55 11.77 4.37 -14.86
CA LEU A 55 11.18 4.76 -16.15
C LEU A 55 10.01 5.73 -15.97
N LEU A 56 9.11 5.47 -15.01
CA LEU A 56 8.00 6.38 -14.70
C LEU A 56 8.50 7.73 -14.19
N GLY A 57 9.50 7.74 -13.31
CA GLY A 57 10.13 8.97 -12.83
C GLY A 57 10.71 9.79 -13.97
N ASN A 58 11.48 9.15 -14.86
CA ASN A 58 12.06 9.81 -16.03
C ASN A 58 10.98 10.35 -16.98
N ASN A 59 9.95 9.54 -17.27
CA ASN A 59 8.83 9.96 -18.11
C ASN A 59 8.14 11.20 -17.54
N TRP A 60 7.94 11.24 -16.21
CA TRP A 60 7.36 12.41 -15.57
C TRP A 60 8.24 13.67 -15.67
N ILE A 61 9.57 13.53 -15.59
CA ILE A 61 10.48 14.66 -15.86
C ILE A 61 10.33 15.19 -17.29
N ILE A 62 10.22 14.29 -18.27
CA ILE A 62 10.00 14.66 -19.68
C ILE A 62 8.68 15.44 -19.82
N MET A 63 7.60 14.96 -19.19
CA MET A 63 6.31 15.64 -19.19
C MET A 63 6.42 17.09 -18.69
N LYS A 64 7.03 17.29 -17.52
CA LYS A 64 7.21 18.62 -16.91
C LYS A 64 8.08 19.54 -17.75
N THR A 65 9.05 18.99 -18.47
CA THR A 65 9.97 19.76 -19.31
C THR A 65 9.34 20.18 -20.63
N ARG A 66 8.48 19.32 -21.21
CA ARG A 66 7.94 19.51 -22.56
C ARG A 66 6.59 20.24 -22.57
N TRP A 67 5.81 20.16 -21.50
CA TRP A 67 4.52 20.84 -21.40
C TRP A 67 4.39 21.61 -20.09
N SER A 68 4.23 22.93 -20.20
CA SER A 68 4.13 23.83 -19.04
C SER A 68 2.92 23.55 -18.14
N GLU A 69 1.84 22.98 -18.70
CA GLU A 69 0.63 22.61 -17.94
C GLU A 69 0.90 21.64 -16.78
N TYR A 70 1.93 20.79 -16.88
CA TYR A 70 2.31 19.86 -15.80
C TYR A 70 3.34 20.43 -14.82
N SER A 71 3.69 21.71 -14.96
CA SER A 71 4.49 22.43 -13.96
C SER A 71 3.68 22.75 -12.70
N GLU A 72 2.36 22.89 -12.86
CA GLU A 72 1.39 23.03 -11.78
C GLU A 72 0.73 21.69 -11.43
N HIS A 73 -0.18 21.71 -10.44
CA HIS A 73 -0.81 20.50 -9.91
C HIS A 73 -1.47 19.65 -11.00
N CYS A 74 -1.01 18.42 -11.16
CA CYS A 74 -1.62 17.42 -12.02
C CYS A 74 -2.35 16.37 -11.18
N ARG A 75 -3.66 16.25 -11.38
CA ARG A 75 -4.52 15.31 -10.64
C ARG A 75 -4.18 13.85 -10.92
N ASN A 76 -3.99 13.50 -12.19
CA ASN A 76 -3.78 12.12 -12.66
C ASN A 76 -2.52 12.03 -13.54
N PRO A 77 -1.32 12.09 -12.94
CA PRO A 77 -0.07 12.16 -13.69
C PRO A 77 0.24 10.88 -14.49
N TYR A 78 -0.15 9.70 -13.99
CA TYR A 78 0.12 8.43 -14.69
C TYR A 78 -0.70 8.31 -15.99
N PRO A 79 -2.04 8.44 -15.99
CA PRO A 79 -2.79 8.45 -17.25
C PRO A 79 -2.39 9.57 -18.21
N ALA A 80 -2.00 10.75 -17.71
CA ALA A 80 -1.57 11.86 -18.56
C ALA A 80 -0.32 11.53 -19.38
N MET A 81 0.64 10.80 -18.80
CA MET A 81 1.81 10.30 -19.53
C MET A 81 1.42 9.38 -20.69
N ALA A 82 0.52 8.43 -20.42
CA ALA A 82 -0.01 7.52 -21.42
C ALA A 82 -0.76 8.26 -22.54
N GLN A 83 -1.58 9.24 -22.18
CA GLN A 83 -2.33 10.05 -23.14
C GLN A 83 -1.42 10.84 -24.09
N LYS A 84 -0.39 11.52 -23.56
CA LYS A 84 0.55 12.28 -24.40
C LYS A 84 1.43 11.39 -25.26
N ALA A 85 1.73 10.17 -24.82
CA ALA A 85 2.58 9.24 -25.56
C ALA A 85 1.84 8.47 -26.66
N MET A 86 0.60 8.03 -26.39
CA MET A 86 -0.11 7.04 -27.22
C MET A 86 -1.57 7.43 -27.55
N GLY A 87 -1.99 8.65 -27.19
CA GLY A 87 -3.33 9.17 -27.45
C GLY A 87 -4.37 8.80 -26.39
N ASP A 88 -5.58 9.32 -26.59
CA ASP A 88 -6.64 9.31 -25.57
C ASP A 88 -7.04 7.90 -25.13
N TRP A 89 -7.10 6.94 -26.05
CA TRP A 89 -7.46 5.56 -25.72
C TRP A 89 -6.53 4.96 -24.66
N MET A 90 -5.21 5.17 -24.79
CA MET A 90 -4.24 4.65 -23.83
C MET A 90 -4.31 5.40 -22.50
N GLY A 91 -4.66 6.69 -22.51
CA GLY A 91 -4.96 7.46 -21.30
C GLY A 91 -6.13 6.86 -20.50
N HIS A 92 -7.23 6.51 -21.18
CA HIS A 92 -8.39 5.87 -20.54
C HIS A 92 -8.07 4.46 -20.04
N PHE A 93 -7.37 3.66 -20.84
CA PHE A 93 -6.94 2.32 -20.43
C PHE A 93 -6.04 2.34 -19.19
N THR A 94 -5.06 3.25 -19.17
CA THR A 94 -4.16 3.42 -18.01
C THR A 94 -4.92 3.91 -16.79
N SER A 95 -5.91 4.79 -16.96
CA SER A 95 -6.80 5.22 -15.88
C SER A 95 -7.57 4.04 -15.29
N PHE A 96 -8.18 3.21 -16.13
CA PHE A 96 -8.89 2.01 -15.70
C PHE A 96 -8.00 1.06 -14.90
N CYS A 97 -6.80 0.72 -15.41
CA CYS A 97 -5.85 -0.13 -14.70
C CYS A 97 -5.40 0.47 -13.36
N THR A 98 -5.16 1.79 -13.33
CA THR A 98 -4.78 2.50 -12.12
C THR A 98 -5.89 2.43 -11.07
N TYR A 99 -7.13 2.71 -11.45
CA TYR A 99 -8.27 2.67 -10.53
C TYR A 99 -8.57 1.26 -10.04
N LEU A 100 -8.50 0.25 -10.91
CA LEU A 100 -8.66 -1.14 -10.50
C LEU A 100 -7.61 -1.56 -9.47
N THR A 101 -6.35 -1.19 -9.71
CA THR A 101 -5.22 -1.49 -8.81
C THR A 101 -5.41 -0.80 -7.45
N VAL A 102 -5.71 0.50 -7.46
CA VAL A 102 -5.89 1.29 -6.24
C VAL A 102 -7.11 0.82 -5.45
N PHE A 103 -8.20 0.44 -6.13
CA PHE A 103 -9.39 -0.13 -5.48
C PHE A 103 -9.08 -1.47 -4.81
N GLY A 104 -8.39 -2.37 -5.52
CA GLY A 104 -7.94 -3.64 -4.96
C GLY A 104 -7.01 -3.46 -3.76
N GLY A 105 -6.03 -2.55 -3.86
CA GLY A 105 -5.10 -2.24 -2.76
C GLY A 105 -5.83 -1.67 -1.54
N THR A 106 -6.76 -0.74 -1.75
CA THR A 106 -7.61 -0.17 -0.67
C THR A 106 -8.44 -1.26 0.02
N ALA A 107 -9.00 -2.20 -0.74
CA ALA A 107 -9.76 -3.31 -0.20
C ALA A 107 -8.88 -4.25 0.65
N VAL A 108 -7.71 -4.66 0.14
CA VAL A 108 -6.77 -5.52 0.88
C VAL A 108 -6.30 -4.85 2.17
N PHE A 109 -5.95 -3.56 2.12
CA PHE A 109 -5.55 -2.82 3.31
C PHE A 109 -6.71 -2.72 4.32
N SER A 110 -7.94 -2.46 3.86
CA SER A 110 -9.11 -2.42 4.76
C SER A 110 -9.38 -3.76 5.44
N LEU A 111 -9.21 -4.88 4.71
CA LEU A 111 -9.33 -6.22 5.27
C LEU A 111 -8.23 -6.51 6.29
N LEU A 112 -6.99 -6.13 6.00
CA LEU A 112 -5.88 -6.31 6.93
C LEU A 112 -6.06 -5.48 8.20
N ALA A 113 -6.45 -4.20 8.08
CA ALA A 113 -6.78 -3.35 9.23
C ALA A 113 -7.90 -3.97 10.08
N SER A 114 -8.95 -4.48 9.43
CA SER A 114 -10.04 -5.13 10.13
C SER A 114 -9.57 -6.37 10.90
N LYS A 115 -8.77 -7.24 10.25
CA LYS A 115 -8.21 -8.44 10.89
C LYS A 115 -7.36 -8.08 12.10
N THR A 116 -6.37 -7.19 11.94
CA THR A 116 -5.45 -6.84 13.03
C THR A 116 -6.16 -6.14 14.19
N ILE A 117 -7.10 -5.24 13.92
CA ILE A 117 -7.90 -4.58 14.98
C ILE A 117 -8.80 -5.60 15.69
N SER A 118 -9.43 -6.53 14.97
CA SER A 118 -10.26 -7.55 15.59
C SER A 118 -9.46 -8.47 16.53
N GLU A 119 -8.25 -8.87 16.14
CA GLU A 119 -7.35 -9.65 16.99
C GLU A 119 -6.95 -8.89 18.25
N VAL A 120 -6.64 -7.59 18.12
CA VAL A 120 -6.30 -6.72 19.25
C VAL A 120 -7.49 -6.60 20.21
N LEU A 121 -8.69 -6.32 19.70
CA LEU A 121 -9.91 -6.18 20.51
C LEU A 121 -10.25 -7.48 21.25
N ASN A 122 -10.20 -8.62 20.55
CA ASN A 122 -10.42 -9.93 21.16
C ASN A 122 -9.36 -10.23 22.25
N GLY A 123 -8.11 -9.79 22.03
CA GLY A 123 -7.04 -9.89 23.02
C GLY A 123 -7.24 -9.04 24.28
N PHE A 124 -8.17 -8.08 24.27
CA PHE A 124 -8.64 -7.31 25.44
C PHE A 124 -9.99 -7.81 25.99
N GLY A 125 -10.51 -8.92 25.46
CA GLY A 125 -11.82 -9.47 25.86
C GLY A 125 -13.02 -8.75 25.21
N ILE A 126 -12.79 -7.88 24.23
CA ILE A 126 -13.85 -7.23 23.45
C ILE A 126 -14.14 -8.11 22.24
N GLY A 127 -15.24 -8.87 22.28
CA GLY A 127 -15.64 -9.77 21.20
C GLY A 127 -15.91 -9.02 19.89
N ALA A 128 -14.94 -9.04 18.98
CA ALA A 128 -14.98 -8.34 17.70
C ALA A 128 -14.79 -9.32 16.55
N THR A 129 -15.69 -9.27 15.57
CA THR A 129 -15.55 -10.04 14.33
C THR A 129 -14.89 -9.20 13.25
N MET A 130 -14.21 -9.85 12.30
CA MET A 130 -13.67 -9.16 11.13
C MET A 130 -14.75 -8.40 10.34
N CYS A 131 -15.98 -8.88 10.28
CA CYS A 131 -17.08 -8.17 9.59
C CYS A 131 -17.47 -6.88 10.31
N SER A 132 -17.69 -6.93 11.63
CA SER A 132 -18.03 -5.74 12.42
C SER A 132 -16.90 -4.71 12.42
N THR A 133 -15.64 -5.17 12.51
CA THR A 133 -14.48 -4.29 12.52
C THR A 133 -14.24 -3.67 11.14
N LEU A 134 -14.55 -4.36 10.05
CA LEU A 134 -14.41 -3.82 8.70
C LEU A 134 -15.35 -2.63 8.48
N ILE A 135 -16.60 -2.74 8.94
CA ILE A 135 -17.57 -1.65 8.89
C ILE A 135 -17.06 -0.47 9.73
N ALA A 136 -16.56 -0.73 10.94
CA ALA A 136 -16.00 0.31 11.80
C ALA A 136 -14.80 1.02 11.16
N VAL A 137 -13.86 0.27 10.56
CA VAL A 137 -12.72 0.82 9.81
C VAL A 137 -13.19 1.74 8.68
N GLY A 138 -14.19 1.31 7.90
CA GLY A 138 -14.76 2.14 6.84
C GLY A 138 -15.37 3.44 7.35
N VAL A 139 -16.16 3.39 8.43
CA VAL A 139 -16.79 4.57 9.06
C VAL A 139 -15.74 5.53 9.61
N VAL A 140 -14.70 5.00 10.27
CA VAL A 140 -13.63 5.82 10.85
C VAL A 140 -12.76 6.46 9.77
N LEU A 141 -12.41 5.72 8.71
CA LEU A 141 -11.57 6.23 7.62
C LEU A 141 -12.30 7.23 6.71
N TRP A 142 -13.62 7.08 6.54
CA TRP A 142 -14.45 7.90 5.66
C TRP A 142 -14.17 9.42 5.71
N PRO A 143 -14.15 10.09 6.88
CA PRO A 143 -13.85 11.53 6.93
C PRO A 143 -12.41 11.87 6.55
N PHE A 144 -11.45 10.98 6.80
CA PHE A 144 -10.02 11.26 6.57
C PHE A 144 -9.58 11.01 5.15
N VAL A 145 -10.19 10.05 4.44
CA VAL A 145 -9.86 9.81 3.03
C VAL A 145 -10.27 10.99 2.14
N MET A 146 -11.20 11.84 2.58
CA MET A 146 -11.61 13.08 1.90
C MET A 146 -10.61 14.24 2.04
N LEU A 147 -9.46 14.03 2.69
CA LEU A 147 -8.41 15.04 2.84
C LEU A 147 -7.60 15.18 1.54
N LYS A 148 -7.04 16.38 1.31
CA LYS A 148 -6.27 16.73 0.11
C LYS A 148 -4.96 15.93 -0.01
N SER A 149 -4.40 15.95 -1.24
CA SER A 149 -3.13 15.36 -1.71
C SER A 149 -2.04 15.09 -0.63
N PRO A 150 -1.24 14.00 -0.77
CA PRO A 150 -0.13 13.63 0.11
C PRO A 150 0.86 14.76 0.45
N MET A 151 1.01 15.76 -0.43
CA MET A 151 1.84 16.96 -0.18
C MET A 151 1.50 17.64 1.16
N HIS A 152 0.24 17.66 1.58
CA HIS A 152 -0.20 18.31 2.82
C HIS A 152 -0.08 17.44 4.07
N PHE A 153 0.23 16.14 3.92
CA PHE A 153 0.20 15.15 4.99
C PHE A 153 1.44 14.24 4.99
N TRP A 154 2.61 14.73 4.60
CA TRP A 154 3.85 13.94 4.59
C TRP A 154 4.24 13.33 5.94
N GLN A 155 3.77 13.91 7.04
CA GLN A 155 3.90 13.36 8.38
C GLN A 155 3.20 12.01 8.52
N VAL A 156 2.07 11.80 7.84
CA VAL A 156 1.32 10.53 7.84
C VAL A 156 2.19 9.38 7.31
N SER A 157 2.94 9.63 6.23
CA SER A 157 3.86 8.63 5.68
C SER A 157 5.03 8.31 6.61
N ILE A 158 5.53 9.30 7.37
CA ILE A 158 6.57 9.07 8.38
C ILE A 158 6.04 8.16 9.49
N VAL A 159 4.84 8.42 10.00
CA VAL A 159 4.24 7.58 11.04
C VAL A 159 4.04 6.15 10.52
N ALA A 160 3.48 6.00 9.31
CA ALA A 160 3.30 4.70 8.66
C ALA A 160 4.63 3.95 8.49
N THR A 161 5.69 4.65 8.09
CA THR A 161 7.04 4.08 7.91
C THR A 161 7.64 3.63 9.23
N ILE A 162 7.61 4.48 10.27
CA ILE A 162 8.12 4.13 11.59
C ILE A 162 7.37 2.93 12.15
N SER A 163 6.04 2.91 12.04
CA SER A 163 5.25 1.77 12.53
C SER A 163 5.63 0.46 11.84
N THR A 164 5.87 0.44 10.52
CA THR A 164 6.28 -0.77 9.80
C THR A 164 7.69 -1.21 10.17
N VAL A 165 8.63 -0.28 10.26
CA VAL A 165 10.02 -0.60 10.65
C VAL A 165 10.06 -1.16 12.07
N THR A 166 9.33 -0.55 13.01
CA THR A 166 9.21 -1.05 14.38
C THR A 166 8.49 -2.40 14.42
N ALA A 167 7.41 -2.59 13.66
CA ALA A 167 6.70 -3.86 13.57
C ALA A 167 7.63 -4.98 13.06
N VAL A 168 8.44 -4.72 12.03
CA VAL A 168 9.41 -5.70 11.54
C VAL A 168 10.48 -6.02 12.57
N ALA A 169 11.03 -5.02 13.25
CA ALA A 169 12.00 -5.27 14.31
C ALA A 169 11.42 -6.20 15.40
N LEU A 170 10.16 -5.98 15.78
CA LEU A 170 9.44 -6.85 16.73
C LEU A 170 9.12 -8.23 16.16
N ILE A 171 8.79 -8.35 14.87
CA ILE A 171 8.60 -9.66 14.20
C ILE A 171 9.90 -10.46 14.24
N LEU A 172 11.02 -9.85 13.85
CA LEU A 172 12.34 -10.49 13.90
C LEU A 172 12.77 -10.85 15.33
N PHE A 173 12.40 -10.02 16.31
CA PHE A 173 12.59 -10.36 17.71
C PHE A 173 11.73 -11.57 18.13
N GLY A 174 10.48 -11.65 17.69
CA GLY A 174 9.59 -12.79 17.93
C GLY A 174 10.13 -14.08 17.34
N TYR A 175 10.67 -14.01 16.13
CA TYR A 175 11.37 -15.13 15.51
C TYR A 175 12.53 -15.64 16.36
N ALA A 176 13.35 -14.74 16.91
CA ALA A 176 14.48 -15.13 17.74
C ALA A 176 14.04 -15.85 19.03
N LEU A 177 12.88 -15.49 19.59
CA LEU A 177 12.29 -16.19 20.73
C LEU A 177 11.72 -17.56 20.35
N ASP A 178 11.09 -17.65 19.18
CA ASP A 178 10.37 -18.85 18.74
C ASP A 178 11.30 -19.89 18.06
N ALA A 179 12.49 -19.48 17.62
CA ALA A 179 13.44 -20.30 16.85
C ALA A 179 13.82 -21.62 17.55
N GLY A 180 14.04 -21.59 18.87
CA GLY A 180 14.46 -22.79 19.61
C GLY A 180 13.38 -23.86 19.75
N GLY A 181 12.09 -23.51 19.60
CA GLY A 181 10.97 -24.45 19.74
C GLY A 181 10.25 -24.79 18.44
N CYS A 182 10.09 -23.81 17.55
CA CYS A 182 9.30 -23.97 16.32
C CYS A 182 10.12 -24.60 15.19
N TYR A 183 11.41 -24.27 15.08
CA TYR A 183 12.27 -24.74 13.98
C TYR A 183 12.32 -26.27 13.88
N GLU A 184 12.45 -26.96 15.02
CA GLU A 184 12.53 -28.43 15.08
C GLU A 184 11.27 -29.14 14.59
N HIS A 185 10.12 -28.45 14.67
CA HIS A 185 8.82 -28.98 14.27
C HIS A 185 8.36 -28.46 12.91
N SER A 186 9.21 -27.69 12.20
CA SER A 186 8.86 -27.11 10.91
C SER A 186 8.83 -28.17 9.80
N SER A 187 7.69 -28.26 9.10
CA SER A 187 7.56 -29.00 7.85
C SER A 187 7.36 -28.05 6.67
N TYR A 188 7.72 -28.52 5.48
CA TYR A 188 7.63 -27.72 4.25
C TYR A 188 6.72 -28.43 3.25
N PRO A 189 5.65 -27.77 2.77
CA PRO A 189 4.71 -28.40 1.86
C PRO A 189 5.35 -28.68 0.49
N GLU A 190 4.81 -29.66 -0.22
CA GLU A 190 5.19 -29.91 -1.60
C GLU A 190 4.75 -28.76 -2.53
N PHE A 191 5.51 -28.56 -3.59
CA PHE A 191 5.20 -27.57 -4.60
C PHE A 191 3.87 -27.89 -5.31
N THR A 192 3.00 -26.89 -5.42
CA THR A 192 1.83 -26.97 -6.30
C THR A 192 1.74 -25.73 -7.21
N PRO A 193 1.38 -25.89 -8.50
CA PRO A 193 1.29 -24.75 -9.43
C PRO A 193 0.31 -23.66 -8.98
N VAL A 194 -0.79 -24.05 -8.34
CA VAL A 194 -1.81 -23.11 -7.84
C VAL A 194 -1.26 -22.27 -6.69
N ALA A 195 -0.63 -22.90 -5.69
CA ALA A 195 -0.04 -22.17 -4.57
C ALA A 195 1.12 -21.28 -5.03
N ALA A 196 1.96 -21.75 -5.95
CA ALA A 196 3.02 -20.96 -6.54
C ALA A 196 2.50 -19.71 -7.28
N SER A 197 1.38 -19.84 -8.01
CA SER A 197 0.74 -18.71 -8.70
C SER A 197 0.20 -17.67 -7.71
N ASN A 198 -0.45 -18.11 -6.64
CA ASN A 198 -0.94 -17.22 -5.58
C ASN A 198 0.21 -16.51 -4.84
N SER A 199 1.32 -17.22 -4.60
CA SER A 199 2.53 -16.63 -4.01
C SER A 199 3.17 -15.59 -4.90
N LEU A 200 3.24 -15.85 -6.21
CA LEU A 200 3.72 -14.86 -7.17
C LEU A 200 2.87 -13.59 -7.14
N ALA A 201 1.53 -13.73 -7.11
CA ALA A 201 0.63 -12.59 -6.98
C ALA A 201 0.86 -11.81 -5.68
N THR A 202 1.09 -12.52 -4.57
CA THR A 202 1.39 -11.91 -3.25
C THR A 202 2.70 -11.12 -3.29
N ILE A 203 3.76 -11.65 -3.91
CA ILE A 203 5.05 -10.97 -4.03
C ILE A 203 4.94 -9.76 -4.97
N ILE A 204 4.24 -9.88 -6.11
CA ILE A 204 3.98 -8.75 -7.02
C ILE A 204 3.24 -7.64 -6.28
N PHE A 205 2.21 -7.99 -5.52
CA PHE A 205 1.46 -7.04 -4.69
C PHE A 205 2.34 -6.38 -3.63
N ALA A 206 3.24 -7.14 -2.98
CA ALA A 206 4.13 -6.60 -1.94
C ALA A 206 5.13 -5.55 -2.45
N TYR A 207 5.55 -5.64 -3.71
CA TYR A 207 6.37 -4.63 -4.39
C TYR A 207 5.54 -3.63 -5.22
N GLY A 208 4.22 -3.64 -5.06
CA GLY A 208 3.31 -2.70 -5.71
C GLY A 208 3.45 -1.26 -5.18
N GLY A 209 3.00 -0.29 -5.99
CA GLY A 209 3.05 1.14 -5.64
C GLY A 209 3.15 2.08 -6.83
N HIS A 210 3.29 1.55 -8.06
CA HIS A 210 3.43 2.32 -9.30
C HIS A 210 2.39 3.41 -9.53
N PRO A 211 1.08 3.23 -9.20
CA PRO A 211 0.08 4.29 -9.29
C PRO A 211 0.51 5.62 -8.66
N CYS A 212 1.22 5.57 -7.53
CA CYS A 212 1.60 6.73 -6.73
C CYS A 212 2.92 7.38 -7.19
N ILE A 213 3.75 6.65 -7.95
CA ILE A 213 5.11 7.08 -8.32
C ILE A 213 5.14 8.44 -9.04
N PRO A 214 4.33 8.69 -10.08
CA PRO A 214 4.40 9.96 -10.79
C PRO A 214 3.95 11.14 -9.92
N THR A 215 2.99 10.93 -9.03
CA THR A 215 2.57 11.91 -8.02
C THR A 215 3.70 12.18 -7.03
N ILE A 216 4.39 11.14 -6.56
CA ILE A 216 5.53 11.29 -5.65
C ILE A 216 6.62 12.15 -6.28
N VAL A 217 6.94 11.92 -7.56
CA VAL A 217 7.94 12.70 -8.30
C VAL A 217 7.45 14.11 -8.62
N HIS A 218 6.14 14.26 -8.88
CA HIS A 218 5.52 15.57 -9.10
C HIS A 218 5.77 16.49 -7.90
N ASP A 219 5.45 16.02 -6.70
CA ASP A 219 5.43 16.78 -5.45
C ASP A 219 6.84 17.02 -4.85
N MET A 220 7.90 16.50 -5.47
CA MET A 220 9.28 16.78 -5.06
C MET A 220 9.71 18.22 -5.40
N LYS A 221 10.45 18.86 -4.47
CA LYS A 221 11.17 20.11 -4.76
C LYS A 221 12.22 19.92 -5.86
N THR A 222 12.92 18.78 -5.83
CA THR A 222 13.98 18.40 -6.79
C THR A 222 13.67 17.06 -7.47
N PRO A 223 12.71 17.02 -8.42
CA PRO A 223 12.28 15.80 -9.09
C PRO A 223 13.41 15.04 -9.81
N GLN A 224 14.49 15.72 -10.19
CA GLN A 224 15.66 15.13 -10.86
C GLN A 224 16.36 14.07 -9.99
N HIS A 225 16.12 14.05 -8.69
CA HIS A 225 16.64 13.04 -7.78
C HIS A 225 15.77 11.78 -7.65
N TYR A 226 14.78 11.57 -8.53
CA TYR A 226 13.90 10.40 -8.52
C TYR A 226 14.66 9.07 -8.46
N PHE A 227 15.80 8.94 -9.17
CA PHE A 227 16.59 7.70 -9.17
C PHE A 227 17.14 7.37 -7.78
N ARG A 228 17.68 8.38 -7.08
CA ARG A 228 18.19 8.22 -5.70
C ARG A 228 17.05 7.84 -4.76
N CYS A 229 15.88 8.43 -4.96
CA CYS A 229 14.67 8.12 -4.20
C CYS A 229 14.30 6.63 -4.34
N PHE A 230 14.12 6.15 -5.57
CA PHE A 230 13.70 4.78 -5.80
C PHE A 230 14.79 3.77 -5.42
N LEU A 231 16.07 4.06 -5.72
CA LEU A 231 17.16 3.16 -5.36
C LEU A 231 17.20 2.90 -3.84
N LEU A 232 17.17 3.96 -3.03
CA LEU A 232 17.18 3.80 -1.58
C LEU A 232 15.92 3.12 -1.05
N SER A 233 14.76 3.44 -1.62
CA SER A 233 13.47 2.84 -1.21
C SER A 233 13.45 1.33 -1.48
N TYR A 234 13.84 0.89 -2.68
CA TYR A 234 13.85 -0.53 -3.04
C TYR A 234 14.95 -1.32 -2.34
N ILE A 235 16.12 -0.72 -2.07
CA ILE A 235 17.13 -1.35 -1.19
C ILE A 235 16.55 -1.56 0.21
N ALA A 236 15.91 -0.54 0.80
CA ALA A 236 15.30 -0.64 2.12
C ALA A 236 14.18 -1.70 2.16
N LEU A 237 13.32 -1.73 1.14
CA LEU A 237 12.27 -2.76 1.00
C LEU A 237 12.87 -4.16 0.93
N PHE A 238 13.90 -4.37 0.10
CA PHE A 238 14.54 -5.68 -0.04
C PHE A 238 15.18 -6.15 1.27
N LEU A 239 15.91 -5.26 1.96
CA LEU A 239 16.53 -5.54 3.26
C LEU A 239 15.50 -5.84 4.36
N LEU A 240 14.29 -5.30 4.24
CA LEU A 240 13.23 -5.49 5.21
C LEU A 240 12.39 -6.75 4.90
N TYR A 241 12.09 -7.00 3.62
CA TYR A 241 11.27 -8.13 3.17
C TYR A 241 12.00 -9.46 3.23
N THR A 242 13.27 -9.49 2.81
CA THR A 242 14.02 -10.75 2.66
C THR A 242 14.22 -11.48 4.00
N PRO A 243 14.69 -10.83 5.09
CA PRO A 243 14.87 -11.50 6.36
C PRO A 243 13.54 -11.98 6.96
N VAL A 244 12.49 -11.16 6.88
CA VAL A 244 11.15 -11.52 7.38
C VAL A 244 10.63 -12.77 6.66
N SER A 245 10.78 -12.82 5.34
CA SER A 245 10.33 -13.93 4.50
C SER A 245 11.10 -15.22 4.78
N LEU A 246 12.44 -15.15 4.85
CA LEU A 246 13.30 -16.32 5.01
C LEU A 246 13.24 -16.91 6.41
N LEU A 247 13.32 -16.07 7.44
CA LEU A 247 13.26 -16.54 8.82
C LEU A 247 11.86 -17.04 9.15
N GLY A 248 10.81 -16.38 8.67
CA GLY A 248 9.44 -16.86 8.84
C GLY A 248 9.21 -18.22 8.19
N PHE A 249 9.75 -18.41 6.97
CA PHE A 249 9.77 -19.69 6.28
C PHE A 249 10.46 -20.78 7.13
N TRP A 250 11.69 -20.55 7.59
CA TRP A 250 12.46 -21.59 8.29
C TRP A 250 11.95 -21.89 9.70
N ILE A 251 11.50 -20.88 10.44
CA ILE A 251 11.16 -21.05 11.86
C ILE A 251 9.79 -21.69 12.02
N TYR A 252 8.82 -21.31 11.20
CA TYR A 252 7.44 -21.77 11.37
C TYR A 252 7.01 -22.84 10.35
N GLY A 253 7.67 -22.95 9.19
CA GLY A 253 7.28 -23.92 8.17
C GLY A 253 5.79 -23.79 7.78
N ASP A 254 5.11 -24.92 7.59
CA ASP A 254 3.68 -25.04 7.30
C ASP A 254 2.74 -24.49 8.40
N SER A 255 3.26 -24.09 9.56
CA SER A 255 2.47 -23.42 10.61
C SER A 255 2.32 -21.91 10.36
N VAL A 256 2.94 -21.36 9.30
CA VAL A 256 2.67 -19.97 8.89
C VAL A 256 1.24 -19.84 8.38
N THR A 257 0.47 -18.96 9.02
CA THR A 257 -0.86 -18.60 8.55
C THR A 257 -0.81 -17.47 7.51
N ASP A 258 -1.96 -17.01 7.01
CA ASP A 258 -2.06 -15.90 6.03
C ASP A 258 -1.29 -14.62 6.44
N SER A 259 -1.11 -14.41 7.75
CA SER A 259 -0.27 -13.34 8.28
C SER A 259 0.72 -13.93 9.26
N ILE A 260 1.99 -13.59 9.06
CA ILE A 260 3.06 -14.00 9.96
C ILE A 260 2.89 -13.51 11.39
N ILE A 261 2.17 -12.40 11.58
CA ILE A 261 1.86 -11.85 12.90
C ILE A 261 1.09 -12.90 13.72
N SER A 262 0.11 -13.55 13.10
CA SER A 262 -0.74 -14.55 13.75
C SER A 262 0.04 -15.83 14.12
N SER A 263 1.21 -16.06 13.52
CA SER A 263 2.08 -17.23 13.79
C SER A 263 3.03 -17.01 14.97
N ILE A 264 3.26 -15.77 15.42
CA ILE A 264 4.15 -15.47 16.55
C ILE A 264 3.54 -15.99 17.85
N GLN A 265 4.31 -16.75 18.62
CA GLN A 265 3.81 -17.47 19.80
C GLN A 265 3.58 -16.55 21.01
N ASN A 266 4.42 -15.53 21.18
CA ASN A 266 4.26 -14.58 22.29
C ASN A 266 3.07 -13.64 22.07
N ASP A 267 2.00 -13.83 22.85
CA ASP A 267 0.74 -13.06 22.74
C ASP A 267 0.90 -11.54 22.93
N THR A 268 1.79 -11.11 23.83
CA THR A 268 2.01 -9.67 24.09
C THR A 268 2.76 -9.02 22.94
N LEU A 269 3.78 -9.71 22.41
CA LEU A 269 4.52 -9.26 21.24
C LEU A 269 3.62 -9.21 20.00
N ARG A 270 2.85 -10.28 19.77
CA ARG A 270 1.87 -10.37 18.69
C ARG A 270 0.88 -9.20 18.72
N ARG A 271 0.28 -8.92 19.88
CA ARG A 271 -0.63 -7.76 20.04
C ARG A 271 0.06 -6.43 19.76
N GLY A 272 1.29 -6.22 20.23
CA GLY A 272 2.06 -5.02 19.95
C GLY A 272 2.33 -4.83 18.44
N ILE A 273 2.70 -5.90 17.75
CA ILE A 273 2.88 -5.90 16.29
C ILE A 273 1.56 -5.61 15.57
N SER A 274 0.46 -6.25 15.95
CA SER A 274 -0.86 -6.01 15.36
C SER A 274 -1.30 -4.54 15.49
N VAL A 275 -1.01 -3.88 16.63
CA VAL A 275 -1.27 -2.44 16.80
C VAL A 275 -0.43 -1.60 15.85
N LEU A 276 0.88 -1.87 15.74
CA LEU A 276 1.75 -1.13 14.82
C LEU A 276 1.34 -1.30 13.37
N ILE A 277 0.98 -2.51 12.95
CA ILE A 277 0.48 -2.78 11.60
C ILE A 277 -0.89 -2.14 11.39
N ALA A 278 -1.78 -2.13 12.38
CA ALA A 278 -3.05 -1.40 12.27
C ALA A 278 -2.83 0.11 12.06
N VAL A 279 -1.89 0.72 12.80
CA VAL A 279 -1.49 2.13 12.63
C VAL A 279 -0.93 2.36 11.23
N HIS A 280 -0.01 1.51 10.78
CA HIS A 280 0.53 1.59 9.43
C HIS A 280 -0.58 1.57 8.38
N VAL A 281 -1.42 0.54 8.41
CA VAL A 281 -2.45 0.30 7.40
C VAL A 281 -3.49 1.42 7.39
N PHE A 282 -3.87 1.95 8.57
CA PHE A 282 -4.77 3.11 8.66
C PHE A 282 -4.24 4.27 7.81
N PHE A 283 -2.97 4.62 7.98
CA PHE A 283 -2.35 5.70 7.25
C PHE A 283 -2.10 5.37 5.77
N SER A 284 -1.73 4.14 5.44
CA SER A 284 -1.55 3.70 4.06
C SER A 284 -2.86 3.73 3.28
N VAL A 285 -4.01 3.42 3.90
CA VAL A 285 -5.33 3.57 3.26
C VAL A 285 -5.60 5.02 2.87
N LEU A 286 -5.23 5.99 3.71
CA LEU A 286 -5.42 7.41 3.39
C LEU A 286 -4.61 7.84 2.17
N ILE A 287 -3.40 7.29 2.01
CA ILE A 287 -2.50 7.62 0.89
C ILE A 287 -3.02 6.95 -0.39
N ILE A 288 -3.24 5.63 -0.34
CA ILE A 288 -3.62 4.85 -1.53
C ILE A 288 -5.02 5.21 -2.03
N ALA A 289 -5.99 5.55 -1.16
CA ALA A 289 -7.36 5.85 -1.60
C ALA A 289 -7.50 7.19 -2.33
N ASN A 290 -6.54 8.11 -2.15
CA ASN A 290 -6.65 9.48 -2.64
C ASN A 290 -6.87 9.58 -4.18
N PRO A 291 -6.13 8.87 -5.07
CA PRO A 291 -6.40 8.87 -6.50
C PRO A 291 -7.83 8.45 -6.91
N LEU A 292 -8.42 7.47 -6.21
CA LEU A 292 -9.82 7.05 -6.48
C LEU A 292 -10.82 8.14 -6.14
N LEU A 293 -10.56 8.85 -5.06
CA LEU A 293 -11.44 9.92 -4.59
C LEU A 293 -11.34 11.13 -5.50
N GLN A 294 -10.13 11.45 -5.94
CA GLN A 294 -9.89 12.45 -6.98
C GLN A 294 -10.59 12.08 -8.28
N ALA A 295 -10.57 10.82 -8.70
CA ALA A 295 -11.32 10.37 -9.87
C ALA A 295 -12.84 10.55 -9.68
N SER A 296 -13.36 10.15 -8.52
CA SER A 296 -14.78 10.26 -8.18
C SER A 296 -15.25 11.72 -8.19
N GLU A 297 -14.52 12.60 -7.50
CA GLU A 297 -14.77 14.04 -7.48
C GLU A 297 -14.74 14.67 -8.89
N HIS A 298 -13.84 14.20 -9.78
CA HIS A 298 -13.81 14.65 -11.17
C HIS A 298 -15.10 14.28 -11.91
N VAL A 299 -15.55 13.03 -11.78
CA VAL A 299 -16.80 12.55 -12.39
C VAL A 299 -18.02 13.31 -11.86
N PHE A 300 -18.03 13.64 -10.57
CA PHE A 300 -19.13 14.35 -9.92
C PHE A 300 -19.01 15.89 -9.97
N GLY A 301 -17.96 16.44 -10.60
CA GLY A 301 -17.76 17.88 -10.75
C GLY A 301 -17.55 18.64 -9.44
N VAL A 302 -17.02 17.99 -8.40
CA VAL A 302 -16.80 18.59 -7.08
C VAL A 302 -15.52 19.44 -7.11
N LYS A 303 -15.65 20.75 -6.82
CA LYS A 303 -14.52 21.67 -6.69
C LYS A 303 -13.75 21.42 -5.39
N GLN A 304 -12.43 21.26 -5.49
CA GLN A 304 -11.52 20.92 -4.39
C GLN A 304 -11.14 22.13 -3.51
N ASP A 305 -12.11 22.87 -2.98
CA ASP A 305 -11.81 23.98 -2.06
C ASP A 305 -12.35 23.71 -0.65
N SER A 306 -11.42 23.36 0.24
CA SER A 306 -11.56 23.23 1.70
C SER A 306 -12.56 22.18 2.20
N LEU A 307 -12.62 21.97 3.54
CA LEU A 307 -13.49 21.06 4.29
C LEU A 307 -14.96 21.00 3.80
N THR A 308 -15.42 22.01 3.07
CA THR A 308 -16.68 22.10 2.33
C THR A 308 -16.89 20.99 1.28
N GLY A 309 -15.84 20.38 0.74
CA GLY A 309 -15.95 19.20 -0.16
C GLY A 309 -16.61 18.00 0.51
N ILE A 310 -16.36 17.81 1.81
CA ILE A 310 -16.94 16.74 2.64
C ILE A 310 -18.47 16.84 2.70
N ILE A 311 -18.99 18.06 2.84
CA ILE A 311 -20.43 18.33 2.89
C ILE A 311 -21.04 18.19 1.49
N THR A 312 -20.34 18.67 0.45
CA THR A 312 -20.86 18.64 -0.93
C THR A 312 -20.98 17.21 -1.46
N THR A 313 -20.03 16.31 -1.20
CA THR A 313 -20.11 14.89 -1.61
C THR A 313 -21.25 14.16 -0.89
N VAL A 314 -21.45 14.40 0.41
CA VAL A 314 -22.60 13.85 1.17
C VAL A 314 -23.94 14.43 0.68
N THR A 315 -23.96 15.71 0.31
CA THR A 315 -25.17 16.39 -0.21
C THR A 315 -25.50 15.95 -1.64
N LEU A 316 -24.49 15.67 -2.47
CA LEU A 316 -24.66 15.17 -3.83
C LEU A 316 -25.09 13.70 -3.86
N LEU A 317 -24.58 12.85 -2.95
CA LEU A 317 -25.10 11.48 -2.78
C LEU A 317 -26.57 11.47 -2.31
N LYS A 318 -26.96 12.40 -1.42
CA LYS A 318 -28.37 12.62 -1.06
C LYS A 318 -29.20 13.14 -2.24
N SER A 319 -28.67 14.06 -3.04
CA SER A 319 -29.32 14.63 -4.22
C SER A 319 -29.50 13.61 -5.36
N ALA A 320 -28.52 12.74 -5.59
CA ALA A 320 -28.57 11.68 -6.60
C ALA A 320 -29.60 10.60 -6.24
N ASN A 321 -29.71 10.22 -4.96
CA ASN A 321 -30.80 9.35 -4.48
C ASN A 321 -32.16 10.05 -4.55
N MET A 322 -32.23 11.37 -4.32
CA MET A 322 -33.48 12.12 -4.39
C MET A 322 -33.96 12.32 -5.83
N LYS A 323 -33.07 12.49 -6.81
CA LYS A 323 -33.45 12.53 -8.23
C LYS A 323 -33.95 11.18 -8.75
N ARG A 324 -33.42 10.05 -8.25
CA ARG A 324 -33.92 8.72 -8.64
C ARG A 324 -35.32 8.44 -8.09
N ILE A 325 -35.65 8.95 -6.91
CA ILE A 325 -36.97 8.79 -6.28
C ILE A 325 -38.03 9.75 -6.88
N ILE A 326 -37.62 10.89 -7.45
CA ILE A 326 -38.56 11.88 -8.03
C ILE A 326 -38.87 11.61 -9.51
N PHE A 327 -38.02 10.87 -10.23
CA PHE A 327 -38.20 10.58 -11.67
C PHE A 327 -38.64 9.13 -11.99
N GLU A 328 -38.92 8.31 -10.97
CA GLU A 328 -39.51 6.96 -11.11
C GLU A 328 -40.89 6.83 -10.43
N ASN A 329 -41.71 7.88 -10.48
CA ASN A 329 -43.17 7.80 -10.25
C ASN A 329 -43.92 8.65 -11.27
#